data_AF-A0A0C9UNT1-F1
#
_entry.id   AF-A0A0C9UNT1-F1
#
_cell.length_a   1.000
_cell.length_b   1.000
_cell.length_c   1.000
_cell.angle_alpha   90.00
_cell.angle_beta   90.00
_cell.angle_gamma   90.00
#
_symmetry.space_group_name_H-M   'P 1'
#
loop_
_entity.id
_entity.type
_entity.pdbx_description
1 polymer ?
#
loop_
_entity_poly.entity_id
_entity_poly.type
_entity_poly.pdbx_seq_one_letter_code
_entity_poly.pdbx_strand_id
1 'polypeptide(L)'
;MHRYPTHDVSGFNKQVLAWVSSARWEKLHNQQQDLMAMSSSSTKCPAPTNSQTAAPLAKWQQDEKGHCFQCGSAGHMPTECKAKTTTAGKPAATLTLNKRGGYSLESPEGRPYCFTFALKGSCKFDIRYRNTHNCLICGDGSHGAESCKHRQ
;
A
#
# COMPACT_ATOMS: atom_id res chain seq x y z
N MET A 1 -2.01 -37.22 -24.93
CA MET A 1 -2.11 -37.66 -23.52
C MET A 1 -1.14 -36.83 -22.69
N HIS A 2 -1.60 -35.76 -22.03
CA HIS A 2 -0.75 -34.92 -21.19
C HIS A 2 -0.71 -35.46 -19.76
N ARG A 3 0.49 -35.83 -19.29
CA ARG A 3 0.72 -36.25 -17.90
C ARG A 3 0.98 -34.98 -17.06
N TYR A 4 0.16 -34.75 -16.06
CA TYR A 4 0.40 -33.72 -15.05
C TYR A 4 1.54 -34.17 -14.13
N PRO A 5 2.51 -33.30 -13.82
CA PRO A 5 3.55 -33.61 -12.86
C PRO A 5 2.96 -33.70 -11.46
N THR A 6 3.00 -34.90 -10.87
CA THR A 6 2.68 -35.14 -9.47
C THR A 6 3.92 -34.83 -8.63
N HIS A 7 3.85 -33.77 -7.83
CA HIS A 7 4.90 -33.46 -6.87
C HIS A 7 4.74 -34.37 -5.64
N ASP A 8 5.78 -35.16 -5.37
CA ASP A 8 5.85 -36.00 -4.18
C ASP A 8 6.15 -35.15 -2.94
N VAL A 9 5.19 -35.08 -2.01
CA VAL A 9 5.29 -34.35 -0.74
C VAL A 9 5.59 -35.27 0.45
N SER A 10 5.91 -36.54 0.20
CA SER A 10 6.17 -37.55 1.24
C SER A 10 7.41 -37.24 2.10
N GLY A 11 8.33 -36.41 1.60
CA GLY A 11 9.53 -35.97 2.31
C GLY A 11 9.32 -34.79 3.26
N PHE A 12 8.10 -34.25 3.37
CA PHE A 12 7.86 -33.05 4.17
C PHE A 12 7.77 -33.39 5.67
N ASN A 13 8.76 -32.94 6.45
CA ASN A 13 8.84 -33.22 7.88
C ASN A 13 7.75 -32.47 8.65
N LYS A 14 6.75 -33.21 9.14
CA LYS A 14 5.60 -32.68 9.89
C LYS A 14 5.98 -31.98 11.21
N GLN A 15 7.14 -32.26 11.80
CA GLN A 15 7.59 -31.61 13.03
C GLN A 15 8.01 -30.14 12.80
N VAL A 16 8.49 -29.81 11.60
CA VAL A 16 8.87 -28.43 11.25
C VAL A 16 7.63 -27.52 11.16
N LEU A 17 6.49 -28.07 10.71
CA LEU A 17 5.21 -27.34 10.68
C LEU A 17 4.71 -26.98 12.08
N ALA A 18 4.91 -27.86 13.08
CA ALA A 18 4.48 -27.61 14.45
C ALA A 18 5.27 -26.48 15.14
N TRP A 19 6.56 -26.31 14.81
CA TRP A 19 7.41 -25.29 15.41
C TRP A 19 7.03 -23.86 14.97
N VAL A 20 6.64 -23.68 13.70
CA VAL A 20 6.21 -22.39 13.17
C VAL A 20 4.88 -21.94 13.78
N SER A 21 4.00 -22.87 14.15
CA SER A 21 2.72 -22.56 14.79
C SER A 21 2.84 -22.17 16.27
N SER A 22 3.78 -22.71 17.03
CA SER A 22 3.84 -22.49 18.48
C SER A 22 4.55 -21.19 18.88
N ALA A 23 5.53 -20.72 18.11
CA ALA A 23 6.28 -19.50 18.43
C ALA A 23 5.47 -18.19 18.30
N ARG A 24 4.23 -18.25 17.78
CA ARG A 24 3.43 -17.05 17.50
C ARG A 24 2.40 -16.71 18.58
N TRP A 25 2.10 -17.60 19.52
CA TRP A 25 1.00 -17.39 20.48
C TRP A 25 1.44 -16.90 21.86
N GLU A 26 2.66 -17.19 22.32
CA GLU A 26 3.12 -16.73 23.64
C GLU A 26 3.39 -15.21 23.72
N LYS A 27 3.65 -14.57 22.58
CA LYS A 27 3.97 -13.12 22.56
C LYS A 27 2.74 -12.21 22.63
N LEU A 28 1.52 -12.74 22.49
CA LEU A 28 0.29 -11.95 22.59
C LEU A 28 -0.25 -11.84 24.03
N HIS A 29 0.07 -12.79 24.92
CA HIS A 29 -0.52 -12.79 26.27
C HIS A 29 0.20 -11.88 27.28
N ASN A 30 1.48 -11.56 27.04
CA ASN A 30 2.27 -10.75 27.98
C ASN A 30 2.11 -9.23 27.77
N GLN A 31 1.44 -8.79 26.70
CA GLN A 31 1.22 -7.36 26.45
C GLN A 31 -0.08 -6.85 27.10
N GLN A 32 -0.96 -7.73 27.57
CA GLN A 32 -2.26 -7.35 28.11
C GLN A 32 -2.26 -7.08 29.62
N GLN A 33 -1.18 -7.41 30.35
CA GLN A 33 -1.09 -7.19 31.80
C GLN A 33 -0.47 -5.85 32.22
N ASP A 34 0.17 -5.10 31.32
CA ASP A 34 0.80 -3.80 31.66
C ASP A 34 -0.18 -2.60 31.58
N LEU A 35 -1.41 -2.79 31.10
CA LEU A 35 -2.36 -1.69 30.86
C LEU A 35 -3.35 -1.41 32.01
N MET A 36 -3.21 -2.06 33.17
CA MET A 36 -4.15 -1.87 34.29
C MET A 36 -3.59 -1.11 35.51
N ALA A 37 -2.34 -0.64 35.50
CA ALA A 37 -1.71 -0.05 36.68
C ALA A 37 -1.64 1.49 36.75
N MET A 38 -2.08 2.25 35.74
CA MET A 38 -1.99 3.72 35.79
C MET A 38 -3.30 4.41 35.44
N SER A 39 -4.22 4.41 36.42
CA SER A 39 -5.34 5.34 36.51
C SER A 39 -5.30 6.01 37.88
N SER A 40 -4.91 7.28 37.93
CA SER A 40 -5.48 8.32 38.81
C SER A 40 -4.61 9.58 38.82
N SER A 41 -5.04 10.62 38.10
CA SER A 41 -5.02 12.01 38.55
C SER A 41 -5.87 12.86 37.61
N SER A 42 -6.96 13.37 38.17
CA SER A 42 -7.95 14.22 37.51
C SER A 42 -7.50 15.69 37.54
N THR A 43 -7.54 16.37 36.39
CA THR A 43 -7.90 17.80 36.36
C THR A 43 -8.43 18.19 34.99
N LYS A 44 -9.77 18.13 34.88
CA LYS A 44 -10.67 19.14 34.30
C LYS A 44 -10.18 19.92 33.06
N CYS A 45 -10.66 19.52 31.88
CA CYS A 45 -10.79 20.37 30.68
C CYS A 45 -12.15 20.10 29.98
N PRO A 46 -12.78 21.12 29.39
CA PRO A 46 -14.17 21.06 28.93
C PRO A 46 -14.34 20.28 27.63
N ALA A 47 -15.55 19.75 27.42
CA ALA A 47 -15.94 18.94 26.29
C ALA A 47 -15.82 19.70 24.94
N PRO A 48 -15.33 19.03 23.88
CA PRO A 48 -15.74 19.31 22.52
C PRO A 48 -16.54 18.14 21.95
N THR A 49 -17.71 18.50 21.46
CA THR A 49 -18.59 17.71 20.60
C THR A 49 -17.83 17.05 19.46
N ASN A 50 -18.01 15.73 19.33
CA ASN A 50 -18.07 14.95 18.10
C ASN A 50 -17.29 15.47 16.88
N SER A 51 -16.15 14.82 16.56
CA SER A 51 -15.80 14.30 15.22
C SER A 51 -14.28 14.07 15.10
N GLN A 52 -13.92 12.81 14.84
CA GLN A 52 -12.74 12.32 14.10
C GLN A 52 -11.44 13.19 14.12
N THR A 53 -10.40 12.68 14.78
CA THR A 53 -9.02 13.14 14.53
C THR A 53 -8.14 11.93 14.26
N ALA A 54 -8.05 11.56 12.98
CA ALA A 54 -6.94 10.79 12.46
C ALA A 54 -5.71 11.71 12.35
N ALA A 55 -4.52 11.15 12.60
CA ALA A 55 -3.23 11.83 12.52
C ALA A 55 -3.05 12.63 11.21
N PRO A 56 -2.21 13.69 11.19
CA PRO A 56 -2.00 14.50 10.00
C PRO A 56 -1.19 13.69 8.97
N LEU A 57 -1.92 12.93 8.15
CA LEU A 57 -1.45 12.44 6.87
C LEU A 57 -0.98 13.66 6.09
N ALA A 58 0.28 13.64 5.64
CA ALA A 58 0.90 14.73 4.90
C ALA A 58 -0.10 15.33 3.93
N LYS A 59 -0.31 16.64 4.07
CA LYS A 59 -1.20 17.49 3.29
C LYS A 59 -0.81 17.34 1.81
N TRP A 60 -1.34 16.30 1.15
CA TRP A 60 -1.44 16.25 -0.30
C TRP A 60 -2.22 17.50 -0.64
N GLN A 61 -1.52 18.55 -1.06
CA GLN A 61 -2.15 19.80 -1.41
C GLN A 61 -3.16 19.45 -2.49
N GLN A 62 -4.42 19.44 -2.09
CA GLN A 62 -5.56 19.57 -2.97
C GLN A 62 -5.45 20.97 -3.58
N ASP A 63 -4.47 21.18 -4.45
CA ASP A 63 -4.70 22.14 -5.51
C ASP A 63 -6.00 21.67 -6.17
N GLU A 64 -6.93 22.57 -6.39
CA GLU A 64 -8.28 22.28 -6.91
C GLU A 64 -8.29 21.61 -8.30
N LYS A 65 -7.09 21.29 -8.82
CA LYS A 65 -6.77 20.53 -10.03
C LYS A 65 -5.93 19.27 -9.73
N GLY A 66 -6.11 18.65 -8.56
CA GLY A 66 -5.49 17.38 -8.23
C GLY A 66 -5.97 16.30 -9.21
N HIS A 67 -5.04 15.67 -9.92
CA HIS A 67 -5.37 14.53 -10.78
C HIS A 67 -4.94 13.27 -10.07
N CYS A 68 -5.75 12.23 -10.20
CA CYS A 68 -5.41 10.91 -9.72
C CYS A 68 -4.20 10.40 -10.51
N PHE A 69 -3.05 10.19 -9.86
CA PHE A 69 -1.88 9.67 -10.54
C PHE A 69 -2.00 8.20 -10.94
N GLN A 70 -3.02 7.48 -10.45
CA GLN A 70 -3.29 6.08 -10.83
C GLN A 70 -3.99 5.98 -12.19
N CYS A 71 -4.96 6.85 -12.49
CA CYS A 71 -5.72 6.82 -13.73
C CYS A 71 -5.48 8.01 -14.66
N GLY A 72 -4.98 9.12 -14.12
CA GLY A 72 -4.72 10.36 -14.83
C GLY A 72 -5.87 11.36 -14.79
N SER A 73 -7.06 10.98 -14.31
CA SER A 73 -8.26 11.84 -14.29
C SER A 73 -8.32 12.75 -13.06
N ALA A 74 -8.87 13.96 -13.22
CA ALA A 74 -9.16 14.88 -12.13
C ALA A 74 -10.32 14.43 -11.21
N GLY A 75 -10.42 15.08 -10.04
CA GLY A 75 -11.61 15.05 -9.19
C GLY A 75 -11.70 13.93 -8.16
N HIS A 76 -10.66 13.10 -8.01
CA HIS A 76 -10.62 12.07 -6.96
C HIS A 76 -9.20 11.69 -6.54
N MET A 77 -9.12 11.04 -5.38
CA MET A 77 -7.88 10.46 -4.86
C MET A 77 -7.68 9.01 -5.34
N PRO A 78 -6.43 8.51 -5.40
CA PRO A 78 -6.15 7.11 -5.76
C PRO A 78 -6.89 6.09 -4.88
N THR A 79 -7.09 6.39 -3.59
CA THR A 79 -7.87 5.55 -2.68
C THR A 79 -9.35 5.44 -3.05
N GLU A 80 -9.86 6.41 -3.81
CA GLU A 80 -11.24 6.48 -4.32
C GLU A 80 -11.31 6.16 -5.82
N CYS A 81 -10.17 5.83 -6.44
CA CYS A 81 -10.09 5.56 -7.88
C CYS A 81 -10.74 4.23 -8.22
N LYS A 82 -11.88 4.31 -8.93
CA LYS A 82 -12.61 3.15 -9.47
C LYS A 82 -12.31 2.87 -10.94
N ALA A 83 -11.40 3.63 -11.54
CA ALA A 83 -11.05 3.48 -12.94
C ALA A 83 -10.32 2.14 -13.18
N LYS A 84 -10.80 1.37 -14.15
CA LYS A 84 -10.14 0.12 -14.59
C LYS A 84 -9.02 0.41 -15.60
N THR A 85 -9.13 1.54 -16.29
CA THR A 85 -8.19 1.97 -17.32
C THR A 85 -7.74 3.40 -17.04
N THR A 86 -6.50 3.69 -17.42
CA THR A 86 -5.94 5.04 -17.39
C THR A 86 -6.40 5.85 -18.60
N THR A 87 -6.22 7.15 -18.54
CA THR A 87 -6.43 8.08 -19.67
C THR A 87 -5.53 7.78 -20.87
N ALA A 88 -4.45 7.03 -20.70
CA ALA A 88 -3.61 6.53 -21.79
C ALA A 88 -4.09 5.19 -22.37
N GLY A 89 -5.23 4.67 -21.93
CA GLY A 89 -5.79 3.38 -22.38
C GLY A 89 -5.10 2.14 -21.79
N LYS A 90 -4.29 2.31 -20.74
CA LYS A 90 -3.61 1.19 -20.06
C LYS A 90 -4.45 0.67 -18.89
N PRO A 91 -4.27 -0.59 -18.45
CA PRO A 91 -4.90 -1.04 -17.21
C PRO A 91 -4.38 -0.22 -16.02
N ALA A 92 -5.30 0.27 -15.19
CA ALA A 92 -4.94 0.97 -13.97
C ALA A 92 -4.24 0.00 -13.00
N ALA A 93 -3.23 0.49 -12.27
CA ALA A 93 -2.57 -0.32 -11.26
C ALA A 93 -3.53 -0.75 -10.15
N THR A 94 -3.33 -1.94 -9.58
CA THR A 94 -4.18 -2.45 -8.50
C THR A 94 -3.70 -1.88 -7.17
N LEU A 95 -4.62 -1.33 -6.38
CA LEU A 95 -4.35 -0.90 -5.02
C LEU A 95 -4.47 -2.12 -4.09
N THR A 96 -3.36 -2.57 -3.51
CA THR A 96 -3.31 -3.69 -2.56
C THR A 96 -3.03 -3.18 -1.15
N LEU A 97 -3.69 -3.81 -0.17
CA LEU A 97 -3.39 -3.57 1.23
C LEU A 97 -2.22 -4.48 1.65
N ASN A 98 -1.12 -3.88 2.05
CA ASN A 98 0.04 -4.58 2.58
C ASN A 98 -0.31 -5.18 3.95
N LYS A 99 0.32 -6.31 4.30
CA LYS A 99 0.27 -6.95 5.62
C LYS A 99 0.59 -6.00 6.79
N ARG A 100 1.28 -4.88 6.52
CA ARG A 100 1.61 -3.83 7.49
C ARG A 100 0.55 -2.72 7.60
N GLY A 101 -0.59 -2.85 6.94
CA GLY A 101 -1.68 -1.86 7.00
C GLY A 101 -1.51 -0.63 6.09
N GLY A 102 -0.51 -0.62 5.21
CA GLY A 102 -0.33 0.43 4.21
C GLY A 102 -0.86 0.03 2.83
N TYR A 103 -1.22 0.99 1.99
CA TYR A 103 -1.58 0.73 0.59
C TYR A 103 -0.33 0.69 -0.30
N SER A 104 -0.30 -0.25 -1.23
CA SER A 104 0.72 -0.36 -2.27
C SER A 104 0.02 -0.44 -3.62
N LEU A 105 0.60 0.19 -4.64
CA LEU A 105 0.16 0.00 -6.02
C LEU A 105 0.98 -1.12 -6.62
N GLU A 106 0.34 -2.08 -7.25
CA GLU A 106 0.99 -3.23 -7.88
C GLU A 106 0.85 -3.18 -9.41
N SER A 107 1.95 -3.52 -10.06
CA SER A 107 2.01 -3.75 -11.51
C SER A 107 1.22 -5.02 -11.88
N PRO A 108 0.87 -5.19 -13.16
CA PRO A 108 0.29 -6.45 -13.64
C PRO A 108 1.17 -7.68 -13.35
N GLU A 109 2.47 -7.48 -13.17
CA GLU A 109 3.44 -8.52 -12.81
C GLU A 109 3.48 -8.81 -11.30
N GLY A 110 2.66 -8.15 -10.48
CA GLY A 110 2.61 -8.31 -9.03
C GLY A 110 3.76 -7.61 -8.29
N ARG A 111 4.55 -6.76 -8.96
CA ARG A 111 5.60 -5.96 -8.32
C ARG A 111 5.04 -4.62 -7.83
N PRO A 112 5.41 -4.16 -6.63
CA PRO A 112 4.98 -2.85 -6.14
C PRO A 112 5.62 -1.72 -6.96
N TYR A 113 4.87 -0.66 -7.20
CA TYR A 113 5.37 0.55 -7.81
C TYR A 113 6.12 1.42 -6.79
N CYS A 114 7.15 2.12 -7.27
CA CYS A 114 7.79 3.16 -6.49
C CYS A 114 6.93 4.41 -6.51
N PHE A 115 6.27 4.71 -5.39
CA PHE A 115 5.33 5.83 -5.29
C PHE A 115 5.96 7.18 -5.63
N THR A 116 7.16 7.45 -5.12
CA THR A 116 7.89 8.71 -5.36
C THR A 116 8.18 8.93 -6.85
N PHE A 117 8.65 7.90 -7.54
CA PHE A 117 8.89 7.96 -8.98
C PHE A 117 7.58 8.05 -9.75
N ALA A 118 6.61 7.21 -9.43
CA ALA A 118 5.34 7.18 -10.13
C ALA A 118 4.62 8.53 -10.09
N LEU A 119 4.82 9.31 -9.03
CA LEU A 119 4.34 10.68 -8.92
C LEU A 119 5.25 11.68 -9.67
N LYS A 120 6.52 11.79 -9.26
CA LYS A 120 7.43 12.90 -9.65
C LYS A 120 8.35 12.61 -10.83
N GLY A 121 8.52 11.33 -11.20
CA GLY A 121 9.49 10.87 -12.19
C GLY A 121 10.93 10.80 -11.68
N SER A 122 11.13 10.96 -10.38
CA SER A 122 12.45 10.86 -9.74
C SER A 122 12.35 10.06 -8.44
N CYS A 123 13.36 9.23 -8.20
CA CYS A 123 13.50 8.48 -6.95
C CYS A 123 14.92 8.61 -6.45
N LYS A 124 15.09 8.82 -5.14
CA LYS A 124 16.41 8.85 -4.50
C LYS A 124 17.04 7.45 -4.44
N PHE A 125 16.21 6.41 -4.44
CA PHE A 125 16.67 5.03 -4.45
C PHE A 125 16.90 4.61 -5.90
N ASP A 126 18.14 4.19 -6.18
CA ASP A 126 18.59 3.76 -7.50
C ASP A 126 17.71 2.64 -8.09
N ILE A 127 17.77 2.43 -9.41
CA ILE A 127 16.99 1.44 -10.19
C ILE A 127 17.14 0.00 -9.70
N ARG A 128 18.10 -0.28 -8.82
CA ARG A 128 18.26 -1.57 -8.13
C ARG A 128 17.19 -1.82 -7.06
N TYR A 129 16.33 -0.85 -6.79
CA TYR A 129 15.23 -0.99 -5.85
C TYR A 129 14.19 -1.99 -6.36
N ARG A 130 13.59 -2.80 -5.46
CA ARG A 130 12.64 -3.86 -5.80
C ARG A 130 11.33 -3.37 -6.46
N ASN A 131 11.14 -2.06 -6.55
CA ASN A 131 9.91 -1.45 -6.99
C ASN A 131 10.03 -0.99 -8.45
N THR A 132 8.93 -1.06 -9.16
CA THR A 132 8.86 -0.64 -10.57
C THR A 132 8.87 0.90 -10.67
N HIS A 133 9.78 1.43 -11.48
CA HIS A 133 9.92 2.87 -11.79
C HIS A 133 9.29 3.20 -13.13
N ASN A 134 7.96 3.19 -13.20
CA ASN A 134 7.21 3.58 -14.39
C ASN A 134 6.07 4.54 -14.01
N CYS A 135 5.69 5.42 -14.94
CA CYS A 135 4.49 6.23 -14.86
C CYS A 135 3.26 5.31 -14.78
N LEU A 136 2.39 5.54 -13.80
CA LEU A 136 1.18 4.72 -13.64
C LEU A 136 0.12 4.98 -14.72
N ILE A 137 0.17 6.14 -15.36
CA ILE A 137 -0.82 6.53 -16.39
C ILE A 137 -0.45 5.87 -17.72
N CYS A 138 0.79 6.06 -18.19
CA CYS A 138 1.23 5.63 -19.52
C CYS A 138 2.24 4.48 -19.51
N GLY A 139 2.74 4.04 -18.36
CA GLY A 139 3.71 2.94 -18.23
C GLY A 139 5.15 3.27 -18.63
N ASP A 140 5.47 4.51 -18.93
CA ASP A 140 6.82 4.93 -19.36
C ASP A 140 7.77 5.12 -18.16
N GLY A 141 9.02 4.69 -18.27
CA GLY A 141 10.04 4.80 -17.22
C GLY A 141 10.86 6.10 -17.23
N SER A 142 10.53 7.07 -18.10
CA SER A 142 11.23 8.35 -18.22
C SER A 142 10.65 9.47 -17.34
N HIS A 143 9.40 9.34 -16.90
CA HIS A 143 8.69 10.39 -16.17
C HIS A 143 7.68 9.82 -15.17
N GLY A 144 7.22 10.68 -14.27
CA GLY A 144 6.11 10.41 -13.34
C GLY A 144 4.79 10.98 -13.84
N ALA A 145 3.71 10.67 -13.13
CA ALA A 145 2.37 11.14 -13.44
C ALA A 145 2.25 12.68 -13.49
N GLU A 146 3.04 13.41 -12.68
CA GLU A 146 3.03 14.88 -12.68
C GLU A 146 3.39 15.47 -14.04
N SER A 147 4.32 14.83 -14.76
CA SER A 147 4.80 15.26 -16.09
C SER A 147 4.21 14.43 -17.23
N CYS A 148 3.17 13.63 -16.97
CA CYS A 148 2.59 12.77 -17.99
C CYS A 148 1.64 13.56 -18.91
N LYS A 149 1.91 13.52 -20.22
CA LYS A 149 1.05 14.15 -21.24
C LYS A 149 -0.37 13.62 -21.33
N HIS A 150 -0.63 12.43 -20.77
CA HIS A 150 -1.95 11.80 -20.79
C HIS A 150 -2.81 12.18 -19.57
N ARG A 151 -2.29 12.97 -18.64
CA ARG A 151 -3.03 13.46 -17.47
C ARG A 151 -4.12 14.46 -17.91
N GLN A 152 -5.36 14.26 -17.47
CA GLN A 152 -6.55 15.02 -17.91
C GLN A 152 -7.51 15.42 -16.78
#